data_AF-A0A327WVR9-F1
#
_entry.id   AF-A0A327WVR9-F1
#
_cell.length_a   1.000
_cell.length_b   1.000
_cell.length_c   1.000
_cell.angle_alpha   90.00
_cell.angle_beta   90.00
_cell.angle_gamma   90.00
#
_symmetry.space_group_name_H-M   'P 1'
#
loop_
_entity.id
_entity.type
_entity.pdbx_description
1 polymer ?
#
loop_
_entity_poly.entity_id
_entity_poly.type
_entity_poly.pdbx_seq_one_letter_code
_entity_poly.pdbx_strand_id
1 'polypeptide(L)'
;MKRIYSVFLLLILLCSGCESMRQEIDPASLGAIEKKLVIIGFISPQDTVLAVKVNITRPVTDANYTKNYGIAKDATVILSSADRSIQLRYSGKSEYFQADPKKFPIRAGETYRITAQTPAGLKALGTCTVPQPARLQEVRLDSVEDVNRQKQYFVRYYWQDESRTTNYYQTAGLFAYAKPCPACKTDSRAKPEVQTVSVLFESAGHRNTLLSDQARDGKRLESYRGLLNQAKTSATLSTERSFASLYEKATVKAALLNVDEAYYKYHQALELQKRSDSNPFAEPVLLTNTIQGGLGCFAAYNQTFLTVTLK
;
A
#
# COMPACT_ATOMS: atom_id res chain seq x y z
N MET A 1 -31.15 -15.75 -66.06
CA MET A 1 -31.95 -14.95 -65.11
C MET A 1 -32.01 -15.56 -63.70
N LYS A 2 -32.46 -16.82 -63.49
CA LYS A 2 -32.53 -17.44 -62.15
C LYS A 2 -31.22 -17.41 -61.32
N ARG A 3 -30.04 -17.61 -61.92
CA ARG A 3 -28.73 -17.56 -61.22
C ARG A 3 -28.34 -16.16 -60.71
N ILE A 4 -28.81 -15.08 -61.35
CA ILE A 4 -28.52 -13.71 -60.91
C ILE A 4 -29.33 -13.37 -59.66
N TYR A 5 -30.60 -13.79 -59.61
CA TYR A 5 -31.44 -13.63 -58.41
C TYR A 5 -30.91 -14.41 -57.20
N SER A 6 -30.35 -15.62 -57.42
CA SER A 6 -29.74 -16.39 -56.33
C SER A 6 -28.48 -15.75 -55.76
N VAL A 7 -27.65 -15.12 -56.60
CA VAL A 7 -26.47 -14.37 -56.14
C VAL A 7 -26.87 -13.10 -55.40
N PHE A 8 -27.90 -12.39 -55.89
CA PHE A 8 -28.40 -11.18 -55.24
C PHE A 8 -29.03 -11.47 -53.87
N LEU A 9 -29.76 -12.58 -53.74
CA LEU A 9 -30.36 -13.02 -52.48
C LEU A 9 -29.27 -13.42 -51.45
N LEU A 10 -28.20 -14.08 -51.91
CA LEU A 10 -27.06 -14.45 -51.06
C LEU A 10 -26.28 -13.21 -50.59
N LEU A 11 -26.16 -12.19 -51.44
CA LEU A 11 -25.49 -10.93 -51.11
C LEU A 11 -26.29 -10.11 -50.07
N ILE A 12 -27.63 -10.14 -50.15
CA ILE A 12 -28.50 -9.48 -49.17
C ILE A 12 -28.41 -10.18 -47.80
N LEU A 13 -28.29 -11.51 -47.77
CA LEU A 13 -28.14 -12.27 -46.53
C LEU A 13 -26.77 -12.05 -45.85
N LEU A 14 -25.73 -11.75 -46.63
CA LEU A 14 -24.39 -11.42 -46.11
C LEU A 14 -24.28 -9.99 -45.56
N CYS A 15 -25.25 -9.12 -45.87
CA CYS A 15 -25.27 -7.71 -45.44
C CYS A 15 -26.15 -7.45 -44.20
N SER A 16 -26.76 -8.46 -43.56
CA SER A 16 -27.59 -8.28 -42.36
C SER A 16 -26.80 -8.25 -41.03
N GLY A 17 -25.48 -8.04 -41.07
CA GLY A 17 -24.61 -7.96 -39.90
C GLY A 17 -24.60 -6.60 -39.17
N CYS A 18 -25.73 -5.90 -39.08
CA CYS A 18 -25.86 -4.68 -38.27
C CYS A 18 -26.23 -5.03 -36.82
N GLU A 19 -25.43 -5.85 -36.14
CA GLU A 19 -25.44 -5.81 -34.68
C GLU A 19 -24.48 -4.71 -34.25
N SER A 20 -25.01 -3.66 -33.62
CA SER A 20 -24.16 -2.65 -32.99
C SER A 20 -23.30 -3.36 -31.94
N MET A 21 -21.97 -3.37 -32.12
CA MET A 21 -20.99 -3.85 -31.13
C MET A 21 -20.97 -3.00 -29.84
N ARG A 22 -22.01 -2.20 -29.61
CA ARG A 22 -22.24 -1.41 -28.40
C ARG A 22 -23.47 -1.99 -27.73
N GLN A 23 -23.25 -2.63 -26.60
CA GLN A 23 -24.32 -2.90 -25.66
C GLN A 23 -24.70 -1.57 -25.02
N GLU A 24 -25.79 -0.97 -25.48
CA GLU A 24 -26.33 0.24 -24.87
C GLU A 24 -26.82 -0.10 -23.47
N ILE A 25 -26.21 0.51 -22.47
CA ILE A 25 -26.64 0.40 -21.08
C ILE A 25 -27.81 1.37 -20.92
N ASP A 26 -28.96 0.86 -20.51
CA ASP A 26 -30.13 1.69 -20.18
C ASP A 26 -29.75 2.70 -19.09
N PRO A 27 -29.82 4.03 -19.35
CA PRO A 27 -29.50 5.05 -18.35
C PRO A 27 -30.31 4.91 -17.05
N ALA A 28 -31.52 4.37 -17.10
CA ALA A 28 -32.34 4.13 -15.91
C ALA A 28 -31.73 3.05 -14.99
N SER A 29 -31.01 2.08 -15.55
CA SER A 29 -30.31 1.03 -14.79
C SER A 29 -29.09 1.54 -14.02
N LEU A 30 -28.53 2.70 -14.39
CA LEU A 30 -27.39 3.33 -13.71
C LEU A 30 -27.79 4.02 -12.38
N GLY A 31 -29.06 4.35 -12.19
CA GLY A 31 -29.56 5.02 -10.99
C GLY A 31 -29.90 4.07 -9.83
N ALA A 32 -30.12 2.78 -10.11
CA ALA A 32 -30.63 1.79 -9.16
C ALA A 32 -29.51 0.96 -8.48
N ILE A 33 -28.29 1.47 -8.39
CA ILE A 33 -27.20 0.76 -7.72
C ILE A 33 -27.37 0.90 -6.20
N GLU A 34 -27.54 -0.23 -5.53
CA GLU A 34 -27.62 -0.28 -4.07
C GLU A 34 -26.35 0.32 -3.44
N LYS A 35 -26.55 1.27 -2.51
CA LYS A 35 -25.46 1.88 -1.75
C LYS A 35 -24.86 0.87 -0.80
N LYS A 36 -23.53 0.79 -0.76
CA LYS A 36 -22.78 -0.09 0.13
C LYS A 36 -21.83 0.73 0.98
N LEU A 37 -21.54 0.25 2.19
CA LEU A 37 -20.46 0.82 2.99
C LEU A 37 -19.11 0.36 2.44
N VAL A 38 -18.13 1.25 2.47
CA VAL A 38 -16.74 0.99 2.12
C VAL A 38 -15.90 1.14 3.38
N ILE A 39 -15.23 0.07 3.83
CA ILE A 39 -14.37 0.08 5.02
C ILE A 39 -12.93 -0.16 4.58
N ILE A 40 -12.03 0.78 4.92
CA ILE A 40 -10.58 0.62 4.73
C ILE A 40 -9.88 0.83 6.07
N GLY A 41 -9.17 -0.19 6.54
CA GLY A 41 -8.46 -0.11 7.82
C GLY A 41 -7.38 -1.18 7.94
N PHE A 42 -6.25 -0.79 8.51
CA PHE A 42 -5.12 -1.68 8.75
C PHE A 42 -4.69 -1.49 10.20
N ILE A 43 -4.69 -2.55 11.00
CA ILE A 43 -4.40 -2.48 12.44
C ILE A 43 -3.09 -3.19 12.80
N SER A 44 -2.39 -2.65 13.79
CA SER A 44 -1.12 -3.18 14.28
C SER A 44 -0.93 -2.93 15.78
N PRO A 45 -0.24 -3.85 16.52
CA PRO A 45 0.12 -3.61 17.91
C PRO A 45 0.96 -2.34 18.14
N GLN A 46 1.68 -1.87 17.12
CA GLN A 46 2.56 -0.70 17.20
C GLN A 46 1.90 0.60 16.69
N ASP A 47 0.62 0.57 16.33
CA ASP A 47 -0.09 1.77 15.88
C ASP A 47 -0.18 2.83 17.00
N THR A 48 0.01 4.10 16.64
CA THR A 48 -0.17 5.24 17.56
C THR A 48 -1.60 5.76 17.59
N VAL A 49 -2.43 5.33 16.63
CA VAL A 49 -3.86 5.61 16.53
C VAL A 49 -4.54 4.43 15.84
N LEU A 50 -5.64 3.94 16.40
CA LEU A 50 -6.50 2.99 15.68
C LEU A 50 -7.38 3.80 14.74
N ALA A 51 -7.24 3.61 13.43
CA ALA A 51 -7.94 4.41 12.44
C ALA A 51 -8.55 3.56 11.32
N VAL A 52 -9.81 3.84 10.99
CA VAL A 52 -10.53 3.20 9.88
C VAL A 52 -11.27 4.27 9.09
N LYS A 53 -11.23 4.19 7.77
CA LYS A 53 -12.02 5.04 6.88
C LYS A 53 -13.32 4.32 6.52
N VAL A 54 -14.45 5.01 6.68
CA VAL A 54 -15.77 4.47 6.36
C VAL A 54 -16.51 5.44 5.43
N ASN A 55 -16.77 4.99 4.22
CA ASN A 55 -17.48 5.74 3.18
C ASN A 55 -18.73 4.97 2.73
N ILE A 56 -19.55 5.60 1.88
CA ILE A 56 -20.69 5.03 1.18
C ILE A 56 -20.37 5.08 -0.31
N THR A 57 -20.64 3.99 -1.04
CA THR A 57 -20.53 4.00 -2.51
C THR A 57 -21.48 5.03 -3.10
N ARG A 58 -21.05 5.65 -4.20
CA ARG A 58 -21.84 6.65 -4.92
C ARG A 58 -21.93 6.25 -6.38
N PRO A 59 -23.13 6.24 -6.97
CA PRO A 59 -23.27 6.02 -8.40
C PRO A 59 -22.67 7.20 -9.16
N VAL A 60 -22.20 6.96 -10.38
CA VAL A 60 -21.65 8.01 -11.26
C VAL A 60 -22.68 9.12 -11.58
N THR A 61 -23.97 8.80 -11.47
CA THR A 61 -25.09 9.71 -11.65
C THR A 61 -25.32 10.66 -10.47
N ASP A 62 -24.61 10.48 -9.36
CA ASP A 62 -24.71 11.39 -8.21
C ASP A 62 -24.13 12.77 -8.58
N ALA A 63 -24.95 13.82 -8.50
CA ALA A 63 -24.57 15.19 -8.84
C ALA A 63 -23.36 15.73 -8.04
N ASN A 64 -23.02 15.10 -6.92
CA ASN A 64 -21.88 15.45 -6.08
C ASN A 64 -20.77 14.40 -6.10
N TYR A 65 -20.73 13.52 -7.10
CA TYR A 65 -19.73 12.44 -7.25
C TYR A 65 -18.28 12.97 -7.13
N THR A 66 -17.98 14.14 -7.70
CA THR A 66 -16.64 14.74 -7.69
C THR A 66 -16.35 15.65 -6.49
N LYS A 67 -17.36 16.01 -5.70
CA LYS A 67 -17.25 17.02 -4.62
C LYS A 67 -17.26 16.44 -3.22
N ASN A 68 -17.77 15.22 -3.04
CA ASN A 68 -17.87 14.59 -1.73
C ASN A 68 -17.55 13.09 -1.86
N TYR A 69 -16.52 12.64 -1.15
CA TYR A 69 -16.03 11.26 -1.19
C TYR A 69 -16.93 10.25 -0.45
N GLY A 70 -18.13 10.66 -0.04
CA GLY A 70 -19.15 9.79 0.52
C GLY A 70 -18.89 9.36 1.95
N ILE A 71 -18.19 10.16 2.75
CA ILE A 71 -17.82 9.79 4.13
C ILE A 71 -19.09 9.57 4.98
N ALA A 72 -19.20 8.40 5.61
CA ALA A 72 -20.34 8.00 6.44
C ALA A 72 -20.19 8.54 7.88
N LYS A 73 -20.21 9.86 8.07
CA LYS A 73 -19.82 10.54 9.33
C LYS A 73 -20.65 10.11 10.56
N ASP A 74 -21.89 9.70 10.35
CA ASP A 74 -22.87 9.27 11.36
C ASP A 74 -22.88 7.75 11.59
N ALA A 75 -21.98 7.00 10.95
CA ALA A 75 -21.86 5.57 11.15
C ALA A 75 -21.41 5.25 12.58
N THR A 76 -22.04 4.24 13.19
CA THR A 76 -21.53 3.59 14.39
C THR A 76 -20.49 2.55 13.99
N VAL A 77 -19.23 2.80 14.37
CA VAL A 77 -18.08 1.95 14.02
C VAL A 77 -17.52 1.29 15.29
N ILE A 78 -17.50 -0.04 15.33
CA ILE A 78 -17.08 -0.82 16.50
C ILE A 78 -15.99 -1.80 16.09
N LEU A 79 -14.86 -1.75 16.78
CA LEU A 79 -13.79 -2.74 16.71
C LEU A 79 -13.92 -3.70 17.90
N SER A 80 -13.79 -4.99 17.66
CA SER A 80 -13.97 -6.04 18.67
C SER A 80 -12.95 -7.17 18.52
N SER A 81 -12.60 -7.82 19.63
CA SER A 81 -11.82 -9.06 19.70
C SER A 81 -12.34 -9.85 20.90
N ALA A 82 -12.81 -11.08 20.66
CA ALA A 82 -13.46 -11.93 21.65
C ALA A 82 -14.54 -11.17 22.45
N ASP A 83 -14.32 -10.93 23.74
CA ASP A 83 -15.20 -10.26 24.71
C ASP A 83 -14.97 -8.75 24.82
N ARG A 84 -13.91 -8.21 24.21
CA ARG A 84 -13.56 -6.78 24.26
C ARG A 84 -14.09 -6.05 23.03
N SER A 85 -14.56 -4.81 23.23
CA SER A 85 -14.91 -3.92 22.13
C SER A 85 -14.62 -2.45 22.43
N ILE A 86 -14.45 -1.66 21.37
CA ILE A 86 -14.33 -0.21 21.44
C ILE A 86 -15.07 0.43 20.26
N GLN A 87 -15.80 1.51 20.53
CA GLN A 87 -16.38 2.34 19.47
C GLN A 87 -15.35 3.37 18.98
N LEU A 88 -15.10 3.38 17.68
CA LEU A 88 -14.27 4.40 17.03
C LEU A 88 -15.12 5.64 16.77
N ARG A 89 -14.56 6.83 17.03
CA ARG A 89 -15.25 8.12 16.89
C ARG A 89 -14.78 8.85 15.64
N TYR A 90 -15.71 9.43 14.90
CA TYR A 90 -15.37 10.22 13.71
C TYR A 90 -14.56 11.47 14.08
N SER A 91 -13.46 11.70 13.38
CA SER A 91 -12.63 12.90 13.48
C SER A 91 -12.73 13.71 12.19
N GLY A 92 -13.33 14.90 12.27
CA GLY A 92 -13.46 15.81 11.13
C GLY A 92 -12.13 16.35 10.61
N LYS A 93 -11.05 16.30 11.40
CA LYS A 93 -9.72 16.78 11.02
C LYS A 93 -8.98 15.80 10.11
N SER A 94 -9.09 14.50 10.40
CA SER A 94 -8.43 13.45 9.61
C SER A 94 -9.36 12.78 8.61
N GLU A 95 -10.69 12.92 8.77
CA GLU A 95 -11.71 12.18 8.03
C GLU A 95 -11.65 10.66 8.25
N TYR A 96 -11.23 10.24 9.45
CA TYR A 96 -11.22 8.84 9.90
C TYR A 96 -12.08 8.64 11.15
N PHE A 97 -12.55 7.41 11.34
CA PHE A 97 -13.00 6.92 12.64
C PHE A 97 -11.79 6.49 13.44
N GLN A 98 -11.65 6.99 14.67
CA GLN A 98 -10.45 6.82 15.47
C GLN A 98 -10.72 6.38 16.91
N ALA A 99 -9.77 5.65 17.49
CA ALA A 99 -9.71 5.34 18.91
C ALA A 99 -8.26 5.34 19.42
N ASP A 100 -8.10 5.53 20.73
CA ASP A 100 -6.80 5.44 21.40
C ASP A 100 -6.40 3.95 21.56
N PRO A 101 -5.28 3.50 20.96
CA PRO A 101 -4.81 2.12 21.07
C PRO A 101 -4.52 1.72 22.52
N LYS A 102 -4.26 2.66 23.45
CA LYS A 102 -4.10 2.34 24.87
C LYS A 102 -5.38 1.82 25.52
N LYS A 103 -6.56 2.25 25.02
CA LYS A 103 -7.87 1.80 25.50
C LYS A 103 -8.29 0.46 24.91
N PHE A 104 -7.71 0.09 23.77
CA PHE A 104 -7.96 -1.17 23.09
C PHE A 104 -6.68 -1.71 22.43
N PRO A 105 -5.75 -2.28 23.22
CA PRO A 105 -4.48 -2.75 22.68
C PRO A 105 -4.65 -3.90 21.70
N ILE A 106 -4.05 -3.75 20.51
CA ILE A 106 -3.97 -4.78 19.47
C ILE A 106 -2.84 -5.76 19.83
N ARG A 107 -3.09 -7.07 19.68
CA ARG A 107 -2.20 -8.14 20.11
C ARG A 107 -1.93 -9.11 18.96
N ALA A 108 -0.70 -9.60 18.89
CA ALA A 108 -0.28 -10.58 17.90
C ALA A 108 -1.05 -11.90 18.07
N GLY A 109 -1.44 -12.53 16.96
CA GLY A 109 -2.19 -13.77 16.92
C GLY A 109 -3.70 -13.63 17.18
N GLU A 110 -4.17 -12.48 17.66
CA GLU A 110 -5.61 -12.27 17.89
C GLU A 110 -6.36 -11.89 16.60
N THR A 111 -7.61 -12.36 16.52
CA THR A 111 -8.55 -12.01 15.45
C THR A 111 -9.44 -10.84 15.87
N TYR A 112 -9.53 -9.84 15.00
CA TYR A 112 -10.33 -8.65 15.20
C TYR A 112 -11.46 -8.57 14.18
N ARG A 113 -12.56 -7.97 14.61
CA ARG A 113 -13.73 -7.71 13.78
C ARG A 113 -14.12 -6.24 13.86
N ILE A 114 -14.23 -5.61 12.69
CA ILE A 114 -14.76 -4.25 12.53
C ILE A 114 -16.20 -4.33 12.02
N THR A 115 -17.10 -3.56 12.62
CA THR A 115 -18.46 -3.36 12.09
C THR A 115 -18.73 -1.88 11.91
N ALA A 116 -19.39 -1.53 10.82
CA ALA A 116 -19.95 -0.21 10.59
C ALA A 116 -21.44 -0.32 10.30
N GLN A 117 -22.24 0.53 10.94
CA GLN A 117 -23.68 0.64 10.68
C GLN A 117 -24.11 2.10 10.59
N THR A 118 -24.87 2.46 9.55
CA THR A 118 -25.47 3.80 9.44
C THR A 118 -26.88 3.82 10.02
N PRO A 119 -27.41 5.00 10.41
CA PRO A 119 -28.81 5.15 10.79
C PRO A 119 -29.79 4.72 9.69
N ALA A 120 -29.38 4.84 8.42
CA ALA A 120 -30.15 4.40 7.26
C ALA A 120 -30.18 2.86 7.07
N GLY A 121 -29.53 2.09 7.95
CA GLY A 121 -29.59 0.63 7.96
C GLY A 121 -28.51 -0.09 7.17
N LEU A 122 -27.58 0.63 6.51
CA LEU A 122 -26.43 0.00 5.86
C LEU A 122 -25.53 -0.64 6.90
N LYS A 123 -25.04 -1.85 6.63
CA LYS A 123 -24.18 -2.62 7.53
C LYS A 123 -23.03 -3.24 6.76
N ALA A 124 -21.84 -3.18 7.33
CA ALA A 124 -20.67 -3.83 6.80
C ALA A 124 -19.79 -4.41 7.92
N LEU A 125 -19.12 -5.51 7.62
CA LEU A 125 -18.32 -6.28 8.57
C LEU A 125 -17.01 -6.71 7.91
N GLY A 126 -15.89 -6.48 8.59
CA GLY A 126 -14.58 -6.99 8.20
C GLY A 126 -13.93 -7.77 9.33
N THR A 127 -13.08 -8.72 8.99
CA THR A 127 -12.30 -9.54 9.95
C THR A 127 -10.86 -9.65 9.51
N CYS A 128 -9.93 -9.61 10.45
CA CYS A 128 -8.51 -9.86 10.20
C CYS A 128 -7.85 -10.52 11.42
N THR A 129 -6.72 -11.20 11.20
CA THR A 129 -5.91 -11.79 12.28
C THR A 129 -4.53 -11.16 12.24
N VAL A 130 -4.06 -10.67 13.38
CA VAL A 130 -2.75 -10.01 13.48
C VAL A 130 -1.66 -11.08 13.39
N PRO A 131 -0.72 -11.02 12.43
CA PRO A 131 0.35 -12.00 12.33
C PRO A 131 1.34 -11.89 13.51
N GLN A 132 2.11 -12.95 13.73
CA GLN A 132 3.25 -12.90 14.65
C GLN A 132 4.34 -11.95 14.10
N PRO A 133 5.12 -11.29 14.96
CA PRO A 133 6.14 -10.37 14.50
C PRO A 133 7.31 -11.14 13.87
N ALA A 134 7.66 -10.80 12.63
CA ALA A 134 8.88 -11.30 12.02
C ALA A 134 10.10 -10.51 12.53
N ARG A 135 11.14 -11.22 12.98
CA ARG A 135 12.35 -10.59 13.52
C ARG A 135 13.29 -10.18 12.38
N LEU A 136 13.46 -8.87 12.18
CA LEU A 136 14.53 -8.35 11.34
C LEU A 136 15.90 -8.63 11.99
N GLN A 137 16.77 -9.38 11.31
CA GLN A 137 18.04 -9.85 11.86
C GLN A 137 19.22 -8.97 11.46
N GLU A 138 19.25 -8.52 10.21
CA GLU A 138 20.38 -7.79 9.65
C GLU A 138 19.92 -6.71 8.66
N VAL A 139 20.60 -5.57 8.66
CA VAL A 139 20.52 -4.52 7.64
C VAL A 139 21.92 -4.30 7.10
N ARG A 140 22.14 -4.63 5.82
CA ARG A 140 23.45 -4.55 5.17
C ARG A 140 23.49 -3.38 4.20
N LEU A 141 24.50 -2.51 4.34
CA LEU A 141 24.84 -1.50 3.34
C LEU A 141 25.60 -2.15 2.19
N ASP A 142 25.26 -1.76 0.97
CA ASP A 142 25.92 -2.18 -0.25
C ASP A 142 25.84 -1.06 -1.31
N SER A 143 26.55 -1.22 -2.42
CA SER A 143 26.58 -0.26 -3.53
C SER A 143 26.64 -0.95 -4.88
N VAL A 144 26.03 -0.32 -5.87
CA VAL A 144 26.24 -0.67 -7.28
C VAL A 144 26.89 0.52 -7.98
N GLU A 145 27.83 0.25 -8.86
CA GLU A 145 28.52 1.25 -9.67
C GLU A 145 27.92 1.29 -11.07
N ASP A 146 27.60 2.49 -11.57
CA ASP A 146 27.10 2.68 -12.93
C ASP A 146 28.25 2.82 -13.96
N VAL A 147 27.89 2.94 -15.24
CA VAL A 147 28.86 3.11 -16.34
C VAL A 147 29.73 4.38 -16.23
N ASN A 148 29.29 5.36 -15.44
CA ASN A 148 29.99 6.61 -15.18
C ASN A 148 30.83 6.57 -13.89
N ARG A 149 31.02 5.37 -13.30
CA ARG A 149 31.69 5.16 -12.01
C ARG A 149 31.01 5.84 -10.83
N GLN A 150 29.71 6.11 -10.94
CA GLN A 150 28.92 6.64 -9.84
C GLN A 150 28.37 5.51 -9.00
N LYS A 151 28.62 5.57 -7.68
CA LYS A 151 28.11 4.60 -6.72
C LYS A 151 26.71 4.98 -6.24
N GLN A 152 25.77 4.07 -6.41
CA GLN A 152 24.45 4.13 -5.82
C GLN A 152 24.40 3.22 -4.60
N TYR A 153 24.16 3.81 -3.43
CA TYR A 153 24.13 3.10 -2.15
C TYR A 153 22.72 2.65 -1.79
N PHE A 154 22.61 1.42 -1.30
CA PHE A 154 21.36 0.81 -0.88
C PHE A 154 21.54 -0.08 0.34
N VAL A 155 20.44 -0.37 1.02
CA VAL A 155 20.39 -1.38 2.08
C VAL A 155 19.62 -2.61 1.63
N ARG A 156 20.00 -3.77 2.19
CA ARG A 156 19.24 -5.01 2.13
C ARG A 156 18.92 -5.48 3.54
N TYR A 157 17.68 -5.91 3.73
CA TYR A 157 17.19 -6.44 5.00
C TYR A 157 17.19 -7.96 4.91
N TYR A 158 17.57 -8.63 6.00
CA TYR A 158 17.55 -10.08 6.09
C TYR A 158 16.83 -10.53 7.34
N TRP A 159 15.98 -11.54 7.17
CA TRP A 159 15.25 -12.18 8.26
C TRP A 159 15.08 -13.66 7.97
N GLN A 160 14.75 -14.42 9.02
CA GLN A 160 14.43 -15.83 8.93
C GLN A 160 12.91 -15.96 8.86
N ASP A 161 12.42 -16.67 7.85
CA ASP A 161 11.01 -17.01 7.70
C ASP A 161 10.61 -18.19 8.61
N GLU A 162 9.35 -18.22 9.03
CA GLU A 162 8.76 -19.30 9.81
C GLU A 162 8.31 -20.43 8.88
N SER A 163 8.80 -21.65 9.11
CA SER A 163 8.51 -22.79 8.23
C SER A 163 7.06 -23.24 8.30
N ARG A 164 6.53 -23.77 7.18
CA ARG A 164 5.22 -24.43 7.06
C ARG A 164 4.03 -23.48 7.16
N THR A 165 4.26 -22.19 6.95
CA THR A 165 3.23 -21.15 6.93
C THR A 165 3.54 -20.22 5.78
N THR A 166 2.54 -19.85 4.98
CA THR A 166 2.74 -18.80 3.97
C THR A 166 2.69 -17.44 4.66
N ASN A 167 3.81 -16.72 4.64
CA ASN A 167 3.98 -15.40 5.18
C ASN A 167 4.14 -14.34 4.08
N TYR A 168 3.65 -13.15 4.41
CA TYR A 168 3.75 -11.98 3.55
C TYR A 168 4.46 -10.88 4.31
N TYR A 169 5.31 -10.14 3.61
CA TYR A 169 6.15 -9.12 4.22
C TYR A 169 6.03 -7.79 3.49
N GLN A 170 6.19 -6.72 4.25
CA GLN A 170 6.46 -5.40 3.71
C GLN A 170 7.72 -4.80 4.33
N THR A 171 8.59 -4.25 3.49
CA THR A 171 9.78 -3.51 3.93
C THR A 171 9.55 -2.01 3.86
N ALA A 172 9.95 -1.32 4.91
CA ALA A 172 9.97 0.13 4.99
C ALA A 172 11.19 0.61 5.76
N GLY A 173 11.45 1.92 5.76
CA GLY A 173 12.53 2.45 6.58
C GLY A 173 12.70 3.95 6.42
N LEU A 174 13.39 4.52 7.40
CA LEU A 174 13.82 5.91 7.39
C LEU A 174 15.35 5.96 7.41
N PHE A 175 15.92 6.72 6.49
CA PHE A 175 17.34 7.03 6.42
C PHE A 175 17.56 8.42 6.98
N ALA A 176 18.23 8.50 8.13
CA ALA A 176 18.64 9.74 8.77
C ALA A 176 20.13 9.96 8.56
N TYR A 177 20.53 11.09 7.99
CA TYR A 177 21.92 11.38 7.68
C TYR A 177 22.30 12.84 7.88
N ALA A 178 23.59 13.05 8.10
CA ALA A 178 24.24 14.35 8.09
C ALA A 178 25.31 14.36 7.00
N LYS A 179 25.31 15.41 6.16
CA LYS A 179 26.38 15.63 5.19
C LYS A 179 27.62 16.18 5.90
N PRO A 180 28.83 16.02 5.33
CA PRO A 180 30.03 16.65 5.86
C PRO A 180 29.81 18.14 6.11
N CYS A 181 30.14 18.59 7.31
CA CYS A 181 30.02 20.00 7.72
C CYS A 181 31.42 20.60 7.93
N PRO A 182 32.03 21.27 6.92
CA PRO A 182 33.33 21.91 7.09
C PRO A 182 33.34 22.96 8.20
N ALA A 183 32.27 23.76 8.32
CA ALA A 183 32.14 24.79 9.35
C ALA A 183 32.12 24.21 10.78
N CYS A 184 31.63 22.99 10.96
CA CYS A 184 31.61 22.30 12.25
C CYS A 184 33.00 21.92 12.76
N LYS A 185 34.03 21.94 11.90
CA LYS A 185 35.43 21.74 12.30
C LYS A 185 36.06 23.01 12.88
N THR A 186 35.54 24.18 12.53
CA THR A 186 36.11 25.49 12.90
C THR A 186 35.28 26.25 13.93
N ASP A 187 33.97 25.97 14.02
CA ASP A 187 33.05 26.58 14.98
C ASP A 187 32.38 25.49 15.84
N SER A 188 32.65 25.53 17.15
CA SER A 188 32.08 24.59 18.13
C SER A 188 30.58 24.75 18.35
N ARG A 189 29.97 25.84 17.86
CA ARG A 189 28.52 26.07 17.90
C ARG A 189 27.82 25.55 16.64
N ALA A 190 28.55 25.38 15.53
CA ALA A 190 28.00 24.82 14.31
C ALA A 190 27.70 23.32 14.51
N LYS A 191 26.50 22.90 14.11
CA LYS A 191 26.05 21.51 14.19
C LYS A 191 25.66 21.01 12.80
N PRO A 192 26.00 19.77 12.45
CA PRO A 192 25.58 19.22 11.17
C PRO A 192 24.05 19.06 11.15
N GLU A 193 23.42 19.50 10.07
CA GLU A 193 21.99 19.33 9.86
C GLU A 193 21.67 17.86 9.56
N VAL A 194 20.73 17.30 10.32
CA VAL A 194 20.25 15.92 10.12
C VAL A 194 19.03 15.93 9.23
N GLN A 195 19.14 15.30 8.06
CA GLN A 195 18.05 15.08 7.14
C GLN A 195 17.48 13.68 7.33
N THR A 196 16.15 13.54 7.28
CA THR A 196 15.49 12.23 7.35
C THR A 196 14.63 12.03 6.11
N VAL A 197 14.89 10.96 5.36
CA VAL A 197 14.17 10.58 4.14
C VAL A 197 13.70 9.13 4.22
N SER A 198 12.72 8.75 3.40
CA SER A 198 12.31 7.35 3.31
C SER A 198 13.33 6.52 2.53
N VAL A 199 13.58 5.29 2.97
CA VAL A 199 14.31 4.29 2.18
C VAL A 199 13.41 3.86 1.02
N LEU A 200 13.91 3.97 -0.21
CA LEU A 200 13.14 3.65 -1.41
C LEU A 200 13.38 2.22 -1.87
N PHE A 201 12.40 1.34 -1.65
CA PHE A 201 12.41 0.00 -2.22
C PHE A 201 11.77 0.04 -3.61
N GLU A 202 12.55 0.40 -4.62
CA GLU A 202 12.07 0.56 -5.99
C GLU A 202 13.02 -0.10 -6.99
N SER A 203 12.45 -0.69 -8.03
CA SER A 203 13.22 -1.18 -9.19
C SER A 203 12.49 -0.84 -10.49
N ALA A 204 13.18 -0.19 -11.42
CA ALA A 204 12.65 0.15 -12.74
C ALA A 204 11.30 0.92 -12.72
N GLY A 205 11.09 1.84 -11.77
CA GLY A 205 9.82 2.58 -11.64
C GLY A 205 8.77 1.90 -10.76
N HIS A 206 9.08 0.73 -10.19
CA HIS A 206 8.12 -0.11 -9.47
C HIS A 206 8.46 -0.18 -7.98
N ARG A 207 7.49 0.19 -7.12
CA ARG A 207 7.63 -0.06 -5.68
C ARG A 207 7.66 -1.56 -5.43
N ASN A 208 8.78 -2.02 -4.90
CA ASN A 208 9.06 -3.40 -4.55
C ASN A 208 9.21 -3.51 -3.03
N THR A 209 8.17 -3.14 -2.31
CA THR A 209 8.14 -3.23 -0.85
C THR A 209 7.53 -4.52 -0.35
N LEU A 210 6.70 -5.20 -1.16
CA LEU A 210 5.94 -6.39 -0.78
C LEU A 210 6.66 -7.67 -1.20
N LEU A 211 6.74 -8.65 -0.30
CA LEU A 211 7.33 -9.97 -0.54
C LEU A 211 6.40 -11.08 -0.05
N SER A 212 6.48 -12.25 -0.68
CA SER A 212 5.90 -13.50 -0.19
C SER A 212 7.00 -14.55 -0.09
N ASP A 213 6.87 -15.43 0.89
CA ASP A 213 7.74 -16.58 1.10
C ASP A 213 7.33 -17.83 0.30
N GLN A 214 6.27 -17.79 -0.53
CA GLN A 214 5.67 -18.97 -1.16
C GLN A 214 6.69 -19.88 -1.91
N ALA A 215 7.76 -19.31 -2.47
CA ALA A 215 8.83 -20.05 -3.16
C ALA A 215 10.05 -20.38 -2.27
N ARG A 216 10.07 -19.91 -1.02
CA ARG A 216 11.20 -19.89 -0.09
C ARG A 216 10.79 -20.10 1.39
N ASP A 217 9.74 -20.88 1.63
CA ASP A 217 9.22 -21.22 2.96
C ASP A 217 10.34 -21.76 3.89
N GLY A 218 10.41 -21.21 5.10
CA GLY A 218 11.38 -21.55 6.15
C GLY A 218 12.83 -21.17 5.85
N LYS A 219 13.11 -20.41 4.78
CA LYS A 219 14.47 -19.99 4.42
C LYS A 219 14.77 -18.59 4.93
N ARG A 220 16.07 -18.25 4.95
CA ARG A 220 16.50 -16.87 5.11
C ARG A 220 16.05 -16.05 3.89
N LEU A 221 15.26 -15.01 4.14
CA LEU A 221 14.76 -14.10 3.11
C LEU A 221 15.60 -12.82 3.06
N GLU A 222 15.55 -12.18 1.90
CA GLU A 222 16.16 -10.88 1.67
C GLU A 222 15.16 -9.91 1.04
N SER A 223 15.28 -8.63 1.37
CA SER A 223 14.49 -7.57 0.76
C SER A 223 15.00 -7.23 -0.65
N TYR A 224 14.16 -6.53 -1.40
CA TYR A 224 14.64 -5.72 -2.52
C TYR A 224 15.63 -4.64 -2.03
N ARG A 225 16.36 -4.02 -2.98
CA ARG A 225 17.30 -2.94 -2.68
C ARG A 225 16.54 -1.71 -2.19
N GLY A 226 16.82 -1.28 -0.95
CA GLY A 226 16.33 -0.04 -0.38
C GLY A 226 17.32 1.10 -0.64
N LEU A 227 17.07 1.93 -1.64
CA LEU A 227 17.95 3.03 -2.03
C LEU A 227 17.99 4.12 -0.95
N LEU A 228 19.20 4.62 -0.64
CA LEU A 228 19.44 5.63 0.39
C LEU A 228 19.62 7.05 -0.18
N ASN A 229 20.08 7.19 -1.43
CA ASN A 229 20.29 8.46 -2.07
C ASN A 229 19.20 8.75 -3.12
N GLN A 230 18.61 9.95 -3.05
CA GLN A 230 17.75 10.50 -4.12
C GLN A 230 18.42 11.66 -4.85
N ALA A 231 19.65 12.01 -4.48
CA ALA A 231 20.32 13.14 -5.08
C ALA A 231 20.63 12.81 -6.55
N LYS A 232 19.77 13.30 -7.45
CA LYS A 232 20.17 13.71 -8.80
C LYS A 232 21.14 14.89 -8.64
N THR A 233 22.31 14.64 -8.07
CA THR A 233 23.37 15.63 -8.11
C THR A 233 23.83 15.66 -9.55
N SER A 234 23.49 16.74 -10.26
CA SER A 234 24.27 17.26 -11.40
C SER A 234 25.67 17.67 -10.94
N ALA A 235 26.33 16.82 -10.15
CA ALA A 235 27.71 16.97 -9.79
C ALA A 235 28.51 16.53 -11.01
N THR A 236 29.19 17.50 -11.60
CA THR A 236 30.23 17.32 -12.61
C THR A 236 31.09 16.11 -12.27
N LEU A 237 31.20 15.21 -13.26
CA LEU A 237 32.06 14.03 -13.27
C LEU A 237 33.46 14.39 -12.78
N SER A 238 33.97 13.70 -11.75
CA SER A 238 35.41 13.36 -11.61
C SER A 238 35.84 12.79 -10.25
N THR A 239 35.01 12.73 -9.20
CA THR A 239 35.47 12.16 -7.91
C THR A 239 34.61 11.00 -7.45
N GLU A 240 35.17 9.79 -7.43
CA GLU A 240 34.60 8.63 -6.77
C GLU A 240 34.35 8.98 -5.29
N ARG A 241 33.08 9.11 -4.89
CA ARG A 241 32.71 9.41 -3.50
C ARG A 241 32.36 8.12 -2.76
N SER A 242 33.18 7.76 -1.78
CA SER A 242 32.87 6.70 -0.82
C SER A 242 31.68 7.09 0.06
N PHE A 243 30.97 6.12 0.63
CA PHE A 243 29.82 6.38 1.52
C PHE A 243 30.18 7.34 2.66
N ALA A 244 31.31 7.09 3.32
CA ALA A 244 31.84 7.93 4.39
C ALA A 244 32.19 9.38 3.94
N SER A 245 32.46 9.60 2.65
CA SER A 245 32.65 10.97 2.12
C SER A 245 31.35 11.72 1.85
N LEU A 246 30.24 10.99 1.66
CA LEU A 246 28.91 11.56 1.44
C LEU A 246 28.18 11.88 2.74
N TYR A 247 28.44 11.09 3.77
CA TYR A 247 27.73 11.14 5.04
C TYR A 247 28.70 11.09 6.22
N GLU A 248 28.68 12.14 7.03
CA GLU A 248 29.44 12.21 8.28
C GLU A 248 28.78 11.34 9.36
N LYS A 249 27.45 11.28 9.34
CA LYS A 249 26.65 10.37 10.17
C LYS A 249 25.51 9.83 9.32
N ALA A 250 25.27 8.54 9.40
CA ALA A 250 24.22 7.86 8.64
C ALA A 250 23.61 6.75 9.49
N THR A 251 22.29 6.76 9.64
CA THR A 251 21.54 5.75 10.39
C THR A 251 20.31 5.34 9.58
N VAL A 252 20.04 4.05 9.51
CA VAL A 252 18.79 3.52 8.96
C VAL A 252 17.97 2.94 10.10
N LYS A 253 16.76 3.46 10.30
CA LYS A 253 15.71 2.79 11.07
C LYS A 253 14.91 1.91 10.11
N ALA A 254 15.33 0.67 9.99
CA ALA A 254 14.68 -0.32 9.14
C ALA A 254 13.40 -0.84 9.82
N ALA A 255 12.36 -1.07 9.03
CA ALA A 255 11.10 -1.67 9.46
C ALA A 255 10.78 -2.89 8.60
N LEU A 256 10.50 -4.02 9.25
CA LEU A 256 9.97 -5.22 8.62
C LEU A 256 8.58 -5.46 9.18
N LEU A 257 7.59 -5.48 8.29
CA LEU A 257 6.20 -5.81 8.61
C LEU A 257 5.96 -7.26 8.19
N ASN A 258 5.50 -8.10 9.11
CA ASN A 258 4.75 -9.30 8.74
C ASN A 258 3.29 -8.87 8.56
N VAL A 259 2.70 -9.16 7.40
CA VAL A 259 1.38 -8.67 7.02
C VAL A 259 0.44 -9.84 6.75
N ASP A 260 -0.85 -9.66 7.01
CA ASP A 260 -1.82 -10.66 6.59
C ASP A 260 -1.96 -10.71 5.05
N GLU A 261 -2.55 -11.80 4.56
CA GLU A 261 -2.72 -12.01 3.12
C GLU A 261 -3.61 -10.93 2.47
N ALA A 262 -4.64 -10.47 3.19
CA ALA A 262 -5.57 -9.45 2.72
C ALA A 262 -4.86 -8.10 2.51
N TYR A 263 -4.00 -7.71 3.44
CA TYR A 263 -3.13 -6.56 3.37
C TYR A 263 -2.22 -6.68 2.14
N TYR A 264 -1.55 -7.82 1.99
CA TYR A 264 -0.62 -8.07 0.88
C TYR A 264 -1.32 -7.92 -0.47
N LYS A 265 -2.42 -8.66 -0.67
CA LYS A 265 -3.19 -8.64 -1.92
C LYS A 265 -3.78 -7.26 -2.21
N TYR A 266 -4.30 -6.57 -1.19
CA TYR A 266 -4.85 -5.23 -1.35
C TYR A 266 -3.78 -4.23 -1.82
N HIS A 267 -2.61 -4.22 -1.18
CA HIS A 267 -1.54 -3.29 -1.55
C HIS A 267 -0.89 -3.65 -2.88
N GLN A 268 -0.80 -4.94 -3.23
CA GLN A 268 -0.37 -5.38 -4.55
C GLN A 268 -1.34 -4.89 -5.64
N ALA A 269 -2.65 -5.08 -5.44
CA ALA A 269 -3.67 -4.60 -6.37
C ALA A 269 -3.68 -3.06 -6.47
N LEU A 270 -3.52 -2.35 -5.36
CA LEU A 270 -3.45 -0.89 -5.34
C LEU A 270 -2.24 -0.35 -6.12
N GLU A 271 -1.10 -1.01 -5.99
CA GLU A 271 0.11 -0.65 -6.75
C GLU A 271 -0.06 -0.93 -8.24
N LEU A 272 -0.68 -2.07 -8.62
CA LEU A 272 -0.99 -2.38 -10.01
C LEU A 272 -2.02 -1.39 -10.61
N GLN A 273 -3.02 -0.98 -9.83
CA GLN A 273 -3.99 0.04 -10.23
C GLN A 273 -3.30 1.37 -10.53
N LYS A 274 -2.39 1.83 -9.66
CA LYS A 274 -1.63 3.07 -9.87
C LYS A 274 -0.74 3.04 -11.10
N ARG A 275 -0.26 1.86 -11.50
CA ARG A 275 0.55 1.68 -12.73
C ARG A 275 -0.30 1.69 -13.99
N SER A 276 -1.51 1.17 -13.87
CA SER A 276 -2.50 1.16 -14.94
C SER A 276 -3.21 2.50 -15.06
N ASP A 277 -3.09 3.36 -14.05
CA ASP A 277 -3.63 4.70 -14.04
C ASP A 277 -3.08 5.49 -15.24
N SER A 278 -3.96 6.25 -15.90
CA SER A 278 -3.67 6.95 -17.17
C SER A 278 -3.39 6.08 -18.42
N ASN A 279 -3.45 4.75 -18.34
CA ASN A 279 -3.41 3.89 -19.53
C ASN A 279 -4.85 3.53 -19.98
N PRO A 280 -5.35 4.10 -21.10
CA PRO A 280 -6.73 3.88 -21.55
C PRO A 280 -6.99 2.46 -22.08
N PHE A 281 -5.95 1.64 -22.22
CA PHE A 281 -6.03 0.24 -22.66
C PHE A 281 -5.73 -0.76 -21.55
N ALA A 282 -5.41 -0.30 -20.34
CA ALA A 282 -5.19 -1.21 -19.22
C ALA A 282 -6.51 -1.72 -18.68
N GLU A 283 -6.56 -3.02 -18.37
CA GLU A 283 -7.72 -3.61 -17.72
C GLU A 283 -7.90 -3.04 -16.30
N PRO A 284 -9.14 -2.80 -15.85
CA PRO A 284 -9.40 -2.34 -14.49
C PRO A 284 -8.90 -3.34 -13.45
N VAL A 285 -8.03 -2.87 -12.55
CA VAL A 285 -7.54 -3.69 -11.44
C VAL A 285 -8.54 -3.64 -10.29
N LEU A 286 -9.11 -4.79 -9.94
CA LEU A 286 -10.00 -4.93 -8.80
C LEU A 286 -9.20 -4.97 -7.49
N LEU A 287 -9.54 -4.07 -6.57
CA LEU A 287 -8.98 -4.12 -5.22
C LEU A 287 -9.54 -5.30 -4.44
N THR A 288 -8.71 -5.89 -3.58
CA THR A 288 -9.13 -6.97 -2.69
C THR A 288 -10.27 -6.51 -1.79
N ASN A 289 -11.36 -7.28 -1.74
CA ASN A 289 -12.48 -7.03 -0.84
C ASN A 289 -12.51 -8.04 0.32
N THR A 290 -12.40 -7.57 1.56
CA THR A 290 -12.56 -8.40 2.77
C THR A 290 -13.78 -8.03 3.60
N ILE A 291 -14.65 -7.17 3.06
CA ILE A 291 -15.81 -6.62 3.77
C ILE A 291 -17.09 -7.32 3.32
N GLN A 292 -17.76 -7.98 4.25
CA GLN A 292 -19.10 -8.55 4.08
C GLN A 292 -20.15 -7.46 4.18
N GLY A 293 -21.16 -7.48 3.31
CA GLY A 293 -22.19 -6.43 3.23
C GLY A 293 -21.69 -5.08 2.70
N GLY A 294 -20.44 -4.99 2.27
CA GLY A 294 -19.79 -3.76 1.84
C GLY A 294 -18.66 -4.00 0.84
N LEU A 295 -17.79 -3.00 0.70
CA LEU A 295 -16.54 -3.05 -0.08
C LEU A 295 -15.35 -2.61 0.78
N GLY A 296 -14.13 -2.89 0.32
CA GLY A 296 -12.89 -2.40 0.89
C GLY A 296 -12.08 -3.49 1.58
N CYS A 297 -11.09 -3.10 2.38
CA CYS A 297 -10.17 -4.03 3.01
C CYS A 297 -9.97 -3.65 4.47
N PHE A 298 -10.32 -4.59 5.36
CA PHE A 298 -9.90 -4.59 6.75
C PHE A 298 -8.88 -5.71 6.95
N ALA A 299 -7.69 -5.35 7.41
CA ALA A 299 -6.54 -6.23 7.47
C ALA A 299 -5.60 -5.84 8.63
N ALA A 300 -4.58 -6.65 8.90
CA ALA A 300 -3.65 -6.46 10.00
C ALA A 300 -2.19 -6.70 9.61
N TYR A 301 -1.30 -6.12 10.41
CA TYR A 301 0.14 -6.31 10.27
C TYR A 301 0.84 -6.17 11.62
N ASN A 302 2.07 -6.68 11.71
CA ASN A 302 2.92 -6.58 12.88
C ASN A 302 4.33 -6.16 12.47
N GLN A 303 4.88 -5.15 13.13
CA GLN A 303 6.14 -4.52 12.71
C GLN A 303 7.25 -4.69 13.75
N THR A 304 8.45 -4.98 13.25
CA THR A 304 9.70 -4.91 14.00
C THR A 304 10.64 -3.88 13.40
N PHE A 305 11.49 -3.29 14.24
CA PHE A 305 12.44 -2.28 13.82
C PHE A 305 13.87 -2.68 14.18
N LEU A 306 14.82 -2.34 13.30
CA LEU A 306 16.25 -2.42 13.58
C LEU A 306 16.90 -1.11 13.17
N THR A 307 17.56 -0.44 14.13
CA THR A 307 18.31 0.80 13.87
C THR A 307 19.78 0.48 13.70
N VAL A 308 20.35 0.76 12.54
CA VAL A 308 21.76 0.50 12.23
C VAL A 308 22.47 1.78 11.82
N THR A 309 23.62 2.07 12.42
CA THR A 309 24.52 3.13 11.96
C THR A 309 25.39 2.59 10.83
N LEU A 310 25.34 3.28 9.70
CA LEU A 310 26.07 2.92 8.49
C LEU A 310 27.46 3.59 8.49
N LYS A 311 28.46 2.91 7.92
CA LYS A 311 29.83 3.39 7.79
C LYS A 311 30.32 3.16 6.36
#